data_AF-A0A3D1SZF5-F1
#
_entry.id   AF-A0A3D1SZF5-F1
#
_cell.length_a   1.000
_cell.length_b   1.000
_cell.length_c   1.000
_cell.angle_alpha   90.00
_cell.angle_beta   90.00
_cell.angle_gamma   90.00
#
_symmetry.space_group_name_H-M   'P 1'
#
loop_
_entity.id
_entity.type
_entity.pdbx_description
1 polymer ?
#
loop_
_entity_poly.entity_id
_entity_poly.type
_entity_poly.pdbx_seq_one_letter_code
_entity_poly.pdbx_strand_id
1 'polypeptide(L)'
;LDAIQEPISLFEPIYHDGGDPIFVVDQISDDKDLDHQWLEGISIREAMAKLSDREKLILNLRFFDGRTQMEVAEEIGISQAQVSRLEKSALKHMKRYVASS
;
A
#
# COMPACT_ATOMS: atom_id res chain seq x y z
N LEU A 1 30.89 22.65 -22.40
CA LEU A 1 31.79 23.33 -21.46
C LEU A 1 30.87 24.17 -20.59
N ASP A 2 30.32 23.73 -19.47
CA ASP A 2 30.72 22.68 -18.53
C ASP A 2 29.46 22.06 -17.93
N ALA A 3 29.39 20.73 -17.91
CA ALA A 3 28.50 19.99 -17.03
C ALA A 3 29.34 18.96 -16.27
N ILE A 4 30.38 19.46 -15.60
CA ILE A 4 31.13 18.71 -14.60
C ILE A 4 30.80 19.42 -13.29
N GLN A 5 29.62 19.12 -12.73
CA GLN A 5 29.38 19.43 -11.33
C GLN A 5 30.11 18.37 -10.51
N GLU A 6 30.93 18.81 -9.55
CA GLU A 6 31.53 17.90 -8.58
C GLU A 6 30.40 17.25 -7.75
N PRO A 7 30.46 15.93 -7.50
CA PRO A 7 29.42 15.25 -6.75
C PRO A 7 29.38 15.78 -5.31
N ILE A 8 28.21 16.30 -4.91
CA ILE A 8 27.96 16.78 -3.56
C ILE A 8 27.77 15.56 -2.63
N SER A 9 28.33 15.61 -1.42
CA SER A 9 28.17 14.52 -0.46
C SER A 9 26.75 14.54 0.14
N LEU A 10 26.10 13.37 0.13
CA LEU A 10 24.78 13.18 0.75
C LEU A 10 24.77 13.44 2.28
N PHE A 11 25.95 13.40 2.90
CA PHE A 11 26.17 13.62 4.32
C PHE A 11 26.70 15.02 4.64
N GLU A 12 26.64 15.95 3.68
CA GLU A 12 26.99 17.34 3.92
C GLU A 12 25.81 18.09 4.57
N PRO A 13 26.03 18.86 5.65
CA PRO A 13 24.98 19.67 6.25
C PRO A 13 24.69 20.91 5.39
N ILE A 14 23.43 21.10 5.01
CA ILE A 14 22.98 22.23 4.17
C ILE A 14 22.46 23.43 4.98
N TYR A 15 22.19 23.23 6.27
CA TYR A 15 21.74 24.28 7.17
C TYR A 15 22.27 24.01 8.59
N HIS A 16 22.78 25.06 9.24
CA HIS A 16 23.27 25.00 10.61
C HIS A 16 22.87 26.29 11.34
N ASP A 17 21.78 26.23 12.10
CA ASP A 17 21.38 27.31 13.02
C ASP A 17 21.02 26.70 14.38
N GLY A 18 22.06 26.45 15.20
CA GLY A 18 21.95 26.12 16.63
C GLY A 18 21.25 24.80 17.02
N GLY A 19 20.68 24.05 16.06
CA GLY A 19 20.03 22.75 16.24
C GLY A 19 20.74 21.60 15.51
N ASP A 20 20.07 20.46 15.42
CA ASP A 20 20.60 19.31 14.68
C ASP A 20 20.85 19.67 13.21
N PRO A 21 22.04 19.32 12.66
CA PRO A 21 22.36 19.61 11.27
C PRO A 21 21.40 18.89 10.33
N ILE A 22 20.79 19.64 9.39
CA ILE A 22 19.99 19.07 8.29
C ILE A 22 20.96 18.69 7.17
N PHE A 23 20.94 17.43 6.75
CA PHE A 23 21.82 16.90 5.72
C PHE A 23 21.15 16.87 4.34
N VAL A 24 21.95 16.84 3.27
CA VAL A 24 21.44 16.67 1.89
C VAL A 24 20.52 15.45 1.76
N VAL A 25 20.82 14.35 2.46
CA VAL A 25 19.99 13.12 2.48
C VAL A 25 18.58 13.36 3.00
N ASP A 26 18.36 14.32 3.89
CA ASP A 26 17.04 14.57 4.49
C ASP A 26 16.07 15.20 3.47
N GLN A 27 16.58 15.95 2.50
CA GLN A 27 15.79 16.50 1.39
C GLN A 27 15.57 15.51 0.25
N ILE A 28 16.30 14.38 0.23
CA ILE A 28 16.15 13.32 -0.77
C ILE A 28 15.12 12.27 -0.29
N SER A 29 14.18 12.68 0.57
CA SER A 29 12.97 11.88 0.80
C SER A 29 12.26 11.70 -0.55
N ASP A 30 12.20 10.46 -1.01
CA ASP A 30 12.12 10.09 -2.42
C ASP A 30 10.72 10.41 -3.00
N ASP A 31 10.62 11.41 -3.89
CA ASP A 31 9.38 11.67 -4.66
C ASP A 31 8.89 10.39 -5.37
N LYS A 32 9.80 9.48 -5.72
CA LYS A 32 9.47 8.18 -6.28
C LYS A 32 8.74 7.28 -5.29
N ASP A 33 9.06 7.32 -4.01
CA ASP A 33 8.35 6.55 -2.98
C ASP A 33 6.92 7.07 -2.81
N LEU A 34 6.70 8.38 -2.92
CA LEU A 34 5.37 8.99 -2.89
C LEU A 34 4.55 8.60 -4.12
N ASP A 35 5.15 8.67 -5.32
CA ASP A 35 4.51 8.24 -6.56
C ASP A 35 4.19 6.74 -6.55
N HIS A 36 5.11 5.91 -6.06
CA HIS A 36 4.90 4.47 -5.93
C HIS A 36 3.75 4.14 -4.96
N GLN A 37 3.70 4.78 -3.78
CA GLN A 37 2.60 4.59 -2.82
C GLN A 37 1.26 5.07 -3.41
N TRP A 38 1.26 6.18 -4.15
CA TRP A 38 0.05 6.70 -4.78
C TRP A 38 -0.47 5.76 -5.87
N LEU A 39 0.43 5.26 -6.74
CA LEU A 39 0.11 4.26 -7.77
C LEU A 39 -0.40 2.97 -7.15
N GLU A 40 0.26 2.45 -6.10
CA GLU A 40 -0.21 1.26 -5.38
C GLU A 40 -1.62 1.47 -4.80
N GLY A 41 -1.87 2.63 -4.19
CA GLY A 41 -3.19 2.99 -3.67
C GLY A 41 -4.28 3.12 -4.76
N ILE A 42 -3.92 3.52 -5.98
CA ILE A 42 -4.83 3.49 -7.13
C ILE A 42 -5.12 2.05 -7.55
N SER A 43 -4.09 1.24 -7.75
CA SER A 43 -4.23 -0.16 -8.16
C SER A 43 -5.07 -0.97 -7.18
N ILE A 44 -4.91 -0.74 -5.87
CA ILE A 44 -5.75 -1.38 -4.84
C ILE A 44 -7.21 -0.93 -4.94
N ARG A 45 -7.47 0.38 -5.14
CA ARG A 45 -8.85 0.88 -5.30
C ARG A 45 -9.52 0.30 -6.54
N GLU A 46 -8.82 0.24 -7.66
CA GLU A 46 -9.34 -0.36 -8.88
C GLU A 46 -9.61 -1.86 -8.71
N ALA A 47 -8.68 -2.57 -8.06
CA ALA A 47 -8.83 -3.98 -7.74
C ALA A 47 -10.06 -4.25 -6.86
N MET A 48 -10.27 -3.44 -5.82
CA MET A 48 -11.45 -3.52 -4.94
C MET A 48 -12.75 -3.24 -5.68
N ALA A 49 -12.75 -2.34 -6.66
CA ALA A 49 -13.93 -2.03 -7.48
C ALA A 49 -14.41 -3.23 -8.33
N LYS A 50 -13.54 -4.20 -8.62
CA LYS A 50 -13.87 -5.42 -9.41
C LYS A 50 -14.44 -6.55 -8.57
N LEU A 51 -14.43 -6.43 -7.25
CA LEU A 51 -14.99 -7.43 -6.36
C LEU A 51 -16.52 -7.31 -6.29
N SER A 52 -17.19 -8.44 -6.08
CA SER A 52 -18.61 -8.43 -5.73
C SER A 52 -18.81 -7.79 -4.35
N ASP A 53 -20.01 -7.27 -4.08
CA ASP A 53 -20.31 -6.63 -2.79
C ASP A 53 -20.11 -7.58 -1.61
N ARG A 54 -20.36 -8.87 -1.83
CA ARG A 54 -20.12 -9.91 -0.84
C ARG A 54 -18.63 -10.11 -0.56
N GLU A 55 -17.78 -10.12 -1.59
CA GLU A 55 -16.32 -10.20 -1.42
C GLU A 55 -15.77 -8.94 -0.74
N LYS A 56 -16.25 -7.74 -1.12
CA LYS A 56 -15.88 -6.48 -0.46
C LYS A 56 -16.22 -6.50 1.03
N LEU A 57 -17.43 -6.94 1.38
CA LEU A 57 -17.87 -7.07 2.76
C LEU A 57 -16.96 -8.02 3.55
N ILE A 58 -16.65 -9.19 2.99
CA ILE A 58 -15.75 -10.17 3.63
C ILE A 58 -14.37 -9.54 3.84
N LEU A 59 -13.79 -8.88 2.85
CA LEU A 59 -12.48 -8.26 3.00
C LEU A 59 -12.48 -7.09 4.01
N ASN A 60 -13.55 -6.28 4.04
CA ASN A 60 -13.72 -5.23 5.05
C ASN A 60 -13.68 -5.80 6.46
N LEU A 61 -14.53 -6.79 6.76
CA LEU A 61 -14.56 -7.42 8.08
C LEU A 61 -13.23 -8.07 8.45
N ARG A 62 -12.54 -8.69 7.48
CA ARG A 62 -11.29 -9.44 7.71
C ARG A 62 -10.08 -8.54 7.91
N PHE A 63 -9.93 -7.49 7.12
CA PHE A 63 -8.69 -6.70 7.03
C PHE A 63 -8.81 -5.30 7.63
N PHE A 64 -10.00 -4.71 7.63
CA PHE A 64 -10.24 -3.41 8.26
C PHE A 64 -10.75 -3.56 9.70
N ASP A 65 -11.71 -4.47 9.92
CA ASP A 65 -12.27 -4.70 11.26
C ASP A 65 -11.53 -5.80 12.05
N GLY A 66 -10.58 -6.50 11.42
CA GLY A 66 -9.73 -7.49 12.07
C GLY A 66 -10.43 -8.78 12.54
N ARG A 67 -11.67 -9.03 12.10
CA ARG A 67 -12.45 -10.21 12.50
C ARG A 67 -11.88 -11.49 11.93
N THR A 68 -11.94 -12.60 12.67
CA THR A 68 -11.59 -13.96 12.22
C THR A 68 -12.54 -14.48 11.13
N GLN A 69 -12.12 -15.49 10.36
CA GLN A 69 -13.00 -16.10 9.35
C GLN A 69 -14.25 -16.77 9.96
N MET A 70 -14.17 -17.22 11.21
CA MET A 70 -15.32 -17.78 11.92
C MET A 70 -16.32 -16.70 12.32
N GLU A 71 -15.85 -15.57 12.84
CA GLU A 71 -16.73 -14.43 13.19
C GLU A 71 -17.40 -13.84 11.93
N VAL A 72 -16.67 -13.76 10.81
CA VAL A 72 -17.26 -13.35 9.52
C VAL A 72 -18.29 -14.36 9.01
N ALA A 73 -18.04 -15.66 9.22
CA ALA A 73 -18.96 -16.71 8.83
C ALA A 73 -20.28 -16.63 9.62
N GLU A 74 -20.18 -16.37 10.92
CA GLU A 74 -21.32 -16.15 11.81
C GLU A 74 -22.12 -14.91 11.41
N GLU A 75 -21.46 -13.77 11.17
CA GLU A 75 -22.12 -12.52 10.79
C GLU A 75 -22.84 -12.60 9.44
N ILE A 76 -22.25 -13.27 8.45
CA ILE A 76 -22.80 -13.38 7.09
C ILE A 76 -23.78 -14.56 6.95
N GLY A 77 -23.81 -15.48 7.92
CA GLY A 77 -24.67 -16.67 7.88
C GLY A 77 -24.24 -17.72 6.85
N ILE A 78 -22.94 -17.97 6.71
CA ILE A 78 -22.38 -19.02 5.85
C ILE A 78 -21.32 -19.84 6.58
N SER A 79 -20.88 -20.95 6.00
CA SER A 79 -19.79 -21.72 6.61
C SER A 79 -18.44 -21.00 6.51
N GLN A 80 -17.55 -21.22 7.47
CA GLN A 80 -16.17 -20.74 7.42
C GLN A 80 -15.45 -21.21 6.15
N ALA A 81 -15.71 -22.43 5.68
CA ALA A 81 -15.14 -22.94 4.43
C ALA A 81 -15.63 -22.14 3.20
N GLN A 82 -16.86 -21.60 3.21
CA GLN A 82 -17.34 -20.70 2.17
C GLN A 82 -16.67 -19.32 2.27
N VAL A 83 -16.54 -18.75 3.48
CA VAL A 83 -15.78 -17.50 3.70
C VAL A 83 -14.35 -17.65 3.17
N SER A 84 -13.66 -18.73 3.51
CA SER A 84 -12.30 -19.01 3.06
C SER A 84 -12.17 -19.04 1.54
N ARG A 85 -13.15 -19.65 0.84
CA ARG A 85 -13.16 -19.69 -0.62
C ARG A 85 -13.39 -18.32 -1.24
N LEU A 86 -14.34 -17.55 -0.71
CA LEU A 86 -14.63 -16.19 -1.17
C LEU A 86 -13.44 -15.25 -0.94
N GLU A 87 -12.82 -15.31 0.25
CA GLU A 87 -11.61 -14.53 0.57
C GLU A 87 -10.45 -14.86 -0.39
N LYS A 88 -10.18 -16.15 -0.63
CA LYS A 88 -9.16 -16.58 -1.60
C LYS A 88 -9.47 -16.11 -3.03
N SER A 89 -10.74 -16.20 -3.45
CA SER A 89 -11.17 -15.71 -4.77
C SER A 89 -10.93 -14.21 -4.91
N ALA A 90 -11.36 -13.44 -3.91
CA ALA A 90 -11.22 -12.00 -3.88
C ALA A 90 -9.75 -11.57 -3.91
N LEU A 91 -8.90 -12.17 -3.07
CA LEU A 91 -7.46 -11.88 -3.05
C LEU A 91 -6.78 -12.27 -4.38
N LYS A 92 -7.18 -13.39 -4.98
CA LYS A 92 -6.68 -13.78 -6.31
C LYS A 92 -7.10 -12.78 -7.38
N HIS A 93 -8.32 -12.25 -7.30
CA HIS A 93 -8.79 -11.21 -8.21
C HIS A 93 -7.98 -9.94 -8.03
N MET A 94 -7.80 -9.48 -6.80
CA MET A 94 -7.02 -8.27 -6.51
C MET A 94 -5.58 -8.35 -7.01
N LYS A 95 -4.90 -9.49 -6.76
CA LYS A 95 -3.52 -9.69 -7.20
C LYS A 95 -3.32 -9.54 -8.70
N ARG A 96 -4.32 -9.88 -9.53
CA ARG A 96 -4.21 -9.70 -10.98
C ARG A 96 -4.13 -8.24 -11.38
N TYR A 97 -4.84 -7.36 -10.68
CA TYR A 97 -4.87 -5.92 -10.99
C TYR A 97 -3.66 -5.18 -10.42
N VAL A 98 -3.21 -5.57 -9.23
CA VAL A 98 -2.00 -4.99 -8.62
C VAL A 98 -0.73 -5.42 -9.36
N ALA A 99 -0.64 -6.66 -9.83
CA ALA A 99 0.53 -7.15 -10.56
C ALA A 99 0.60 -6.74 -12.05
N SER A 100 -0.44 -6.06 -12.55
CA SER A 100 -0.49 -5.55 -13.94
C SER A 100 -0.45 -4.02 -14.03
N SER A 101 -0.24 -3.34 -12.89
CA SER A 101 0.02 -1.90 -12.81
C SER A 101 1.51 -1.61 -12.73
#